data_AF-Q9BNQ3-F1
#
_entry.id   AF-Q9BNQ3-F1
#
_cell.length_a   1.000
_cell.length_b   1.000
_cell.length_c   1.000
_cell.angle_alpha   90.00
_cell.angle_beta   90.00
_cell.angle_gamma   90.00
#
_symmetry.space_group_name_H-M   'P 1'
#
loop_
_entity.id
_entity.type
_entity.pdbx_description
1 polymer ?
#
loop_
_entity_poly.entity_id
_entity_poly.type
_entity_poly.pdbx_seq_one_letter_code
_entity_poly.pdbx_strand_id
1 'polypeptide(L)'
;TFHINLRTPSDLNPLRVIEGVRDLSKRLIIVPGEDRISKQAQENATLLMNILVRATLCSKRVTKEHKLSTEAFEWLLGEIETRFAQAQGQPGEMVGALAAQSLGEPATQMTLNTFHYAGVSAKNVTLGVPRLKEIINISKKPKTPSLTVFLTGQAARDAEKAKDVLCRLEHTTLRKVTANTAIYYDPDPQNTVIAEDQEFVNVYYEMPDFDPTRISPWLLRIELDRKRMTDKKLTMEAISEKINAGFGDDLNCIFNDDNADKLVLRIRIMNSDESKFQEEEEQVDKMEDDVFLRCIEANM
;
A
#
# COMPACT_ATOMS: atom_id res chain seq x y z
N THR A 1 43.91 -38.95 2.24
CA THR A 1 42.69 -38.85 1.40
C THR A 1 42.06 -40.23 1.32
N PHE A 2 40.80 -40.36 1.74
CA PHE A 2 40.07 -41.63 1.66
C PHE A 2 39.63 -41.81 0.19
N HIS A 3 40.18 -42.79 -0.51
CA HIS A 3 39.88 -43.02 -1.94
C HIS A 3 38.53 -43.76 -2.06
N ILE A 4 37.42 -43.04 -1.88
CA ILE A 4 36.07 -43.60 -1.81
C ILE A 4 35.62 -44.09 -3.19
N ASN A 5 35.26 -45.37 -3.29
CA ASN A 5 34.72 -45.97 -4.50
C ASN A 5 33.18 -45.98 -4.46
N LEU A 6 32.54 -45.26 -5.38
CA LEU A 6 31.08 -45.17 -5.45
C LEU A 6 30.40 -46.47 -5.93
N ARG A 7 31.15 -47.49 -6.36
CA ARG A 7 30.60 -48.79 -6.81
C ARG A 7 30.53 -49.82 -5.69
N THR A 8 31.35 -49.69 -4.65
CA THR A 8 31.33 -50.60 -3.51
C THR A 8 30.23 -50.23 -2.51
N PRO A 9 29.74 -51.19 -1.71
CA PRO A 9 28.88 -50.88 -0.56
C PRO A 9 29.70 -50.11 0.51
N SER A 10 29.01 -49.25 1.26
CA SER A 10 29.58 -48.54 2.41
C SER A 10 29.51 -49.44 3.65
N ASP A 11 30.56 -49.42 4.48
CA ASP A 11 30.68 -50.08 5.78
C ASP A 11 29.99 -49.28 6.92
N LEU A 12 29.48 -48.08 6.62
CA LEU A 12 28.95 -47.16 7.60
C LEU A 12 27.57 -47.60 8.12
N ASN A 13 27.47 -47.79 9.44
CA ASN A 13 26.20 -48.10 10.08
C ASN A 13 25.28 -46.84 10.12
N PRO A 14 24.03 -46.91 9.63
CA PRO A 14 23.08 -45.80 9.68
C PRO A 14 22.82 -45.21 11.09
N LEU A 15 22.90 -46.03 12.15
CA LEU A 15 22.74 -45.58 13.53
C LEU A 15 23.91 -44.69 13.96
N ARG A 16 25.14 -45.06 13.58
CA ARG A 16 26.35 -44.27 13.85
C ARG A 16 26.27 -42.88 13.21
N VAL A 17 25.61 -42.76 12.06
CA VAL A 17 25.35 -41.46 11.41
C VAL A 17 24.44 -40.59 12.27
N ILE A 18 23.35 -41.15 12.80
CA ILE A 18 22.39 -40.42 13.63
C ILE A 18 23.04 -39.95 14.93
N GLU A 19 23.76 -40.86 15.59
CA GLU A 19 24.50 -40.55 16.83
C GLU A 19 25.59 -39.51 16.58
N GLY A 20 26.40 -39.69 15.53
CA GLY A 20 27.47 -38.76 15.16
C GLY A 20 26.96 -37.35 14.86
N VAL A 21 25.84 -37.22 14.14
CA VAL A 21 25.22 -35.92 13.88
C VAL A 21 24.63 -35.30 15.15
N ARG A 22 24.01 -36.10 16.02
CA ARG A 22 23.48 -35.62 17.30
C ARG A 22 24.59 -35.12 18.22
N ASP A 23 25.71 -35.82 18.27
CA ASP A 23 26.83 -35.44 19.11
C ASP A 23 27.66 -34.31 18.52
N LEU A 24 27.75 -34.21 17.18
CA LEU A 24 28.25 -33.00 16.53
C LEU A 24 27.39 -31.79 16.91
N SER A 25 26.07 -31.89 16.82
CA SER A 25 25.14 -30.81 17.17
C SER A 25 25.32 -30.30 18.61
N LYS A 26 25.65 -31.19 19.56
CA LYS A 26 25.97 -30.80 20.96
C LYS A 26 27.34 -30.11 21.10
N ARG A 27 28.31 -30.45 20.26
CA ARG A 27 29.67 -29.88 20.28
C ARG A 27 29.74 -28.48 19.64
N LEU A 28 28.84 -28.17 18.72
CA LEU A 28 28.76 -26.86 18.07
C LEU A 28 28.18 -25.80 19.04
N ILE A 29 28.95 -25.37 20.04
CA ILE A 29 28.54 -24.40 21.06
C ILE A 29 28.94 -22.97 20.66
N ILE A 30 28.01 -22.02 20.77
CA ILE A 30 28.24 -20.57 20.59
C ILE A 30 27.94 -19.81 21.87
N VAL A 31 26.80 -20.11 22.51
CA VAL A 31 26.38 -19.56 23.79
C VAL A 31 26.75 -20.58 24.87
N PRO A 32 27.81 -20.34 25.66
CA PRO A 32 28.15 -21.22 26.77
C PRO A 32 27.16 -21.02 27.92
N GLY A 33 26.67 -22.12 28.50
CA GLY A 33 25.83 -22.07 29.69
C GLY A 33 24.97 -23.32 29.88
N GLU A 34 24.81 -23.73 31.14
CA GLU A 34 24.03 -24.91 31.51
C GLU A 34 22.60 -24.57 31.97
N ASP A 35 22.32 -23.28 32.20
CA ASP A 35 21.01 -22.80 32.58
C ASP A 35 20.01 -22.93 31.42
N ARG A 36 18.73 -22.93 31.78
CA ARG A 36 17.63 -23.14 30.83
C ARG A 36 17.61 -22.10 29.70
N ILE A 37 18.00 -20.85 30.01
CA ILE A 37 17.96 -19.74 29.05
C ILE A 37 19.11 -19.87 28.06
N SER A 38 20.33 -20.14 28.53
CA SER A 38 21.49 -20.35 27.66
C SER A 38 21.29 -21.52 26.71
N LYS A 39 20.71 -22.63 27.18
CA LYS A 39 20.37 -23.79 26.32
C LYS A 39 19.39 -23.42 25.20
N GLN A 40 18.36 -22.65 25.52
CA GLN A 40 17.40 -22.17 24.52
C GLN A 40 18.04 -21.18 23.53
N ALA A 41 18.90 -20.28 24.02
CA ALA A 41 19.63 -19.34 23.16
C ALA A 41 20.58 -20.07 22.20
N GLN A 42 21.27 -21.11 22.69
CA GLN A 42 22.17 -21.94 21.89
C GLN A 42 21.42 -22.70 20.78
N GLU A 43 20.27 -23.29 21.10
CA GLU A 43 19.43 -23.98 20.13
C GLU A 43 19.00 -23.05 19.00
N ASN A 44 18.55 -21.84 19.33
CA ASN A 44 18.13 -20.83 18.35
C ASN A 44 19.32 -20.31 17.51
N ALA A 45 20.45 -20.01 18.13
CA ALA A 45 21.65 -19.49 17.46
C ALA A 45 22.20 -20.46 16.41
N THR A 46 22.09 -21.77 16.66
CA THR A 46 22.61 -22.81 15.76
C THR A 46 21.52 -23.53 14.96
N LEU A 47 20.26 -23.06 15.01
CA LEU A 47 19.12 -23.76 14.41
C LEU A 47 19.33 -24.04 12.92
N LEU A 48 19.67 -23.01 12.13
CA LEU A 48 19.87 -23.14 10.70
C LEU A 48 21.04 -24.08 10.36
N MET A 49 22.14 -23.98 11.12
CA MET A 49 23.30 -24.85 10.97
C MET A 49 22.94 -26.31 11.28
N ASN A 50 22.19 -26.55 12.35
CA ASN A 50 21.72 -27.88 12.72
C ASN A 50 20.75 -28.46 11.67
N ILE A 51 19.87 -27.65 11.07
CA ILE A 51 19.02 -28.05 9.95
C ILE A 51 19.89 -28.48 8.76
N LEU A 52 20.89 -27.68 8.39
CA LEU A 52 21.80 -27.97 7.27
C LEU A 52 22.58 -29.27 7.51
N VAL A 53 23.17 -29.44 8.70
CA VAL A 53 23.95 -30.63 9.06
C VAL A 53 23.05 -31.87 9.00
N ARG A 54 21.83 -31.82 9.55
CA ARG A 54 20.89 -32.94 9.51
C ARG A 54 20.40 -33.26 8.10
N ALA A 55 20.12 -32.25 7.27
CA ALA A 55 19.67 -32.44 5.89
C ALA A 55 20.78 -33.01 5.00
N THR A 56 22.02 -32.55 5.21
CA THR A 56 23.18 -32.96 4.40
C THR A 56 23.73 -34.31 4.84
N LEU A 57 23.90 -34.52 6.15
CA LEU A 57 24.45 -35.76 6.74
C LEU A 57 23.36 -36.76 7.13
N CYS A 58 22.23 -36.79 6.41
CA CYS A 58 21.22 -37.81 6.66
C CYS A 58 21.71 -39.20 6.23
N SER A 59 21.33 -40.25 6.97
CA SER A 59 21.88 -41.60 6.79
C SER A 59 21.75 -42.10 5.35
N LYS A 60 20.67 -41.76 4.65
CA LYS A 60 20.46 -42.12 3.23
C LYS A 60 21.48 -41.46 2.31
N ARG A 61 21.72 -40.15 2.44
CA ARG A 61 22.64 -39.43 1.55
C ARG A 61 24.08 -39.84 1.81
N VAL A 62 24.46 -39.98 3.08
CA VAL A 62 25.81 -40.38 3.47
C VAL A 62 26.15 -41.80 2.98
N THR A 63 25.21 -42.76 3.09
CA THR A 63 25.47 -44.16 2.70
C THR A 63 25.22 -44.46 1.23
N LYS A 64 24.27 -43.78 0.57
CA LYS A 64 23.87 -44.10 -0.82
C LYS A 64 24.46 -43.15 -1.86
N GLU A 65 24.47 -41.85 -1.60
CA GLU A 65 24.97 -40.84 -2.55
C GLU A 65 26.47 -40.66 -2.40
N HIS A 66 26.93 -40.37 -1.18
CA HIS A 66 28.34 -40.10 -0.89
C HIS A 66 29.14 -41.38 -0.59
N LYS A 67 28.46 -42.46 -0.19
CA LYS A 67 29.04 -43.76 0.19
C LYS A 67 30.26 -43.65 1.10
N LEU A 68 30.17 -42.78 2.11
CA LEU A 68 31.29 -42.58 3.04
C LEU A 68 31.60 -43.87 3.81
N SER A 69 32.88 -44.12 4.07
CA SER A 69 33.28 -45.14 5.03
C SER A 69 33.15 -44.65 6.46
N THR A 70 33.25 -45.56 7.43
CA THR A 70 33.22 -45.20 8.85
C THR A 70 34.33 -44.19 9.20
N GLU A 71 35.55 -44.46 8.76
CA GLU A 71 36.71 -43.56 8.98
C GLU A 71 36.52 -42.20 8.30
N ALA A 72 36.01 -42.17 7.06
CA ALA A 72 35.79 -40.94 6.33
C ALA A 72 34.69 -40.07 6.97
N PHE A 73 33.65 -40.71 7.52
CA PHE A 73 32.57 -40.02 8.23
C PHE A 73 33.06 -39.40 9.55
N GLU A 74 33.87 -40.11 10.33
CA GLU A 74 34.41 -39.58 11.58
C GLU A 74 35.38 -38.42 11.35
N TRP A 75 36.25 -38.56 10.35
CA TRP A 75 37.12 -37.48 9.93
C TRP A 75 36.32 -36.24 9.50
N LEU A 76 35.22 -36.43 8.75
CA LEU A 76 34.35 -35.36 8.32
C LEU A 76 33.69 -34.63 9.51
N LEU A 77 33.21 -35.34 10.53
CA LEU A 77 32.63 -34.72 11.72
C LEU A 77 33.67 -33.85 12.45
N GLY A 78 34.91 -34.32 12.58
CA GLY A 78 36.01 -33.56 13.19
C GLY A 78 36.42 -32.33 12.38
N GLU A 79 36.44 -32.44 11.05
CA GLU A 79 36.74 -31.30 10.17
C GLU A 79 35.64 -30.24 10.26
N ILE A 80 34.36 -30.63 10.31
CA ILE A 80 33.24 -29.69 10.50
C ILE A 80 33.37 -28.94 11.81
N GLU A 81 33.66 -29.65 12.92
CA GLU A 81 33.87 -29.03 14.23
C GLU A 81 35.04 -28.04 14.20
N THR A 82 36.17 -28.42 13.61
CA THR A 82 37.35 -27.57 13.50
C THR A 82 37.08 -26.32 12.67
N ARG A 83 36.43 -26.47 11.50
CA ARG A 83 36.08 -25.34 10.62
C ARG A 83 35.04 -24.43 11.26
N PHE A 84 34.10 -25.00 12.01
CA PHE A 84 33.10 -24.21 12.74
C PHE A 84 33.77 -23.35 13.82
N ALA A 85 34.69 -23.93 14.60
CA ALA A 85 35.43 -23.18 15.61
C ALA A 85 36.28 -22.04 15.00
N GLN A 86 36.92 -22.30 13.85
CA GLN A 86 37.69 -21.27 13.13
C GLN A 86 36.83 -20.14 12.54
N ALA A 87 35.57 -20.43 12.18
CA ALA A 87 34.65 -19.46 11.60
C ALA A 87 33.99 -18.54 12.64
N GLN A 88 34.25 -18.75 13.93
CA GLN A 88 33.72 -17.88 14.98
C GLN A 88 34.38 -16.50 14.91
N GLY A 89 33.56 -15.45 15.08
CA GLY A 89 34.05 -14.08 15.16
C GLY A 89 34.98 -13.89 16.36
N GLN A 90 36.09 -13.18 16.15
CA GLN A 90 37.07 -12.98 17.21
C GLN A 90 36.52 -11.99 18.25
N PRO A 91 36.57 -12.33 19.55
CA PRO A 91 36.14 -11.40 20.59
C PRO A 91 37.04 -10.17 20.61
N GLY A 92 36.43 -8.98 20.74
CA GLY A 92 37.15 -7.70 20.76
C GLY A 92 37.38 -7.05 19.39
N GLU A 93 36.84 -7.63 18.31
CA GLU A 93 36.87 -7.01 16.99
C GLU A 93 36.02 -5.72 16.93
N MET A 94 36.52 -4.69 16.24
CA MET A 94 35.87 -3.38 16.11
C MET A 94 34.73 -3.41 15.07
N VAL A 95 33.69 -4.18 15.35
CA VAL A 95 32.56 -4.44 14.42
C VAL A 95 31.85 -3.18 13.95
N GLY A 96 31.81 -2.11 14.76
CA GLY A 96 31.15 -0.87 14.40
C GLY A 96 31.82 -0.13 13.24
N ALA A 97 33.15 -0.05 13.24
CA ALA A 97 33.91 0.58 12.17
C ALA A 97 33.85 -0.25 10.88
N LEU A 98 33.98 -1.58 11.00
CA LEU A 98 33.87 -2.50 9.87
C LEU A 98 32.49 -2.41 9.22
N ALA A 99 31.41 -2.50 10.01
CA ALA A 99 30.04 -2.42 9.51
C ALA A 99 29.74 -1.08 8.83
N ALA A 100 30.24 0.04 9.38
CA ALA A 100 30.07 1.35 8.78
C ALA A 100 30.75 1.45 7.41
N GLN A 101 31.98 0.91 7.27
CA GLN A 101 32.69 0.86 6.00
C GLN A 101 31.98 -0.05 4.99
N SER A 102 31.55 -1.24 5.43
CA SER A 102 30.82 -2.20 4.58
C SER A 102 29.48 -1.66 4.06
N LEU A 103 28.85 -0.70 4.74
CA LEU A 103 27.68 0.01 4.23
C LEU A 103 28.06 1.18 3.30
N GLY A 104 29.11 1.92 3.66
CA GLY A 104 29.53 3.14 2.94
C GLY A 104 30.11 2.87 1.55
N GLU A 105 30.95 1.84 1.40
CA GLU A 105 31.57 1.48 0.12
C GLU A 105 30.53 1.15 -0.97
N PRO A 106 29.57 0.22 -0.78
CA PRO A 106 28.56 -0.07 -1.80
C PRO A 106 27.61 1.11 -2.03
N ALA A 107 27.38 1.97 -1.04
CA ALA A 107 26.54 3.16 -1.23
C ALA A 107 27.12 4.12 -2.29
N THR A 108 28.45 4.23 -2.39
CA THR A 108 29.08 5.03 -3.44
C THR A 108 28.82 4.44 -4.83
N GLN A 109 28.94 3.11 -4.97
CA GLN A 109 28.70 2.38 -6.21
C GLN A 109 27.23 2.48 -6.66
N MET A 110 26.29 2.45 -5.72
CA MET A 110 24.87 2.56 -6.02
C MET A 110 24.47 3.91 -6.62
N THR A 111 25.26 4.98 -6.47
CA THR A 111 24.90 6.33 -6.96
C THR A 111 24.81 6.41 -8.48
N LEU A 112 25.64 5.63 -9.20
CA LEU A 112 25.78 5.74 -10.65
C LEU A 112 24.79 4.85 -11.44
N ASN A 113 24.13 3.88 -10.80
CA ASN A 113 23.33 2.84 -11.47
C ASN A 113 21.80 3.00 -11.31
N THR A 114 21.29 4.12 -10.79
CA THR A 114 19.89 4.25 -10.34
C THR A 114 18.86 4.56 -11.43
N PHE A 115 19.27 4.91 -12.65
CA PHE A 115 18.35 5.35 -13.71
C PHE A 115 17.96 4.26 -14.72
N HIS A 116 18.49 3.05 -14.60
CA HIS A 116 18.31 1.98 -15.59
C HIS A 116 17.63 0.72 -15.06
N TYR A 117 16.67 0.86 -14.14
CA TYR A 117 15.73 -0.24 -13.87
C TYR A 117 14.68 -0.30 -14.99
N ALA A 118 15.02 -0.98 -16.09
CA ALA A 118 14.09 -1.24 -17.18
C ALA A 118 13.05 -2.27 -16.73
N GLY A 119 11.75 -1.97 -16.87
CA GLY A 119 10.68 -2.97 -16.78
C GLY A 119 9.47 -2.66 -15.89
N VAL A 120 9.45 -1.54 -15.16
CA VAL A 120 8.25 -1.14 -14.39
C VAL A 120 7.94 0.34 -14.64
N SER A 121 6.84 0.60 -15.33
CA SER A 121 6.42 1.94 -15.74
C SER A 121 6.14 2.85 -14.52
N ALA A 122 6.71 4.06 -14.56
CA ALA A 122 6.27 5.26 -13.85
C ALA A 122 6.42 5.35 -12.31
N LYS A 123 7.20 4.51 -11.63
CA LYS A 123 7.59 4.77 -10.23
C LYS A 123 8.98 5.37 -10.17
N ASN A 124 9.06 6.70 -10.23
CA ASN A 124 10.24 7.47 -9.86
C ASN A 124 10.44 7.37 -8.34
N VAL A 125 10.93 6.22 -7.86
CA VAL A 125 11.33 6.07 -6.45
C VAL A 125 12.68 6.75 -6.29
N THR A 126 12.89 7.50 -5.20
CA THR A 126 14.22 7.98 -4.85
C THR A 126 15.11 6.76 -4.57
N LEU A 127 16.16 6.59 -5.37
CA LEU A 127 17.13 5.49 -5.25
C LEU A 127 18.53 6.04 -4.98
N GLY A 128 19.42 5.18 -4.50
CA GLY A 128 20.83 5.50 -4.24
C GLY A 128 21.06 6.41 -3.04
N VAL A 129 22.09 7.26 -3.11
CA VAL A 129 22.52 8.14 -2.01
C VAL A 129 21.43 9.08 -1.49
N PRO A 130 20.59 9.72 -2.34
CA PRO A 130 19.48 10.53 -1.84
C PRO A 130 18.54 9.77 -0.92
N ARG A 131 18.26 8.50 -1.24
CA ARG A 131 17.40 7.64 -0.42
C ARG A 131 18.09 7.19 0.88
N LEU A 132 19.37 6.84 0.79
CA LEU A 132 20.16 6.49 1.97
C LEU A 132 20.19 7.65 2.97
N LYS A 133 20.38 8.89 2.49
CA LYS A 133 20.34 10.10 3.31
C LYS A 133 18.97 10.33 3.97
N GLU A 134 17.88 10.08 3.24
CA GLU A 134 16.51 10.18 3.80
C GLU A 134 16.28 9.18 4.94
N ILE A 135 16.76 7.93 4.77
CA ILE A 135 16.59 6.85 5.75
C ILE A 135 17.45 7.09 6.99
N ILE A 136 18.74 7.40 6.82
CA ILE A 136 19.66 7.67 7.95
C ILE A 136 19.17 8.84 8.80
N ASN A 137 18.65 9.90 8.16
CA ASN A 137 18.14 11.07 8.87
C ASN A 137 16.68 10.93 9.35
N ILE A 138 16.00 9.82 9.06
CA ILE A 138 14.60 9.57 9.44
C ILE A 138 13.71 10.77 9.06
N SER A 139 13.74 11.12 7.76
CA SER A 139 13.03 12.31 7.26
C SER A 139 11.51 12.17 7.38
N LYS A 140 10.83 13.13 8.04
CA LYS A 140 9.36 13.10 8.27
C LYS A 140 8.53 13.11 6.98
N LYS A 141 9.01 13.80 5.94
CA LYS A 141 8.36 13.87 4.62
C LYS A 141 9.33 13.35 3.56
N PRO A 142 9.33 12.03 3.26
CA PRO A 142 10.18 11.49 2.20
C PRO A 142 9.75 12.06 0.84
N LYS A 143 10.69 12.22 -0.10
CA LYS A 143 10.37 12.83 -1.40
C LYS A 143 9.41 11.98 -2.24
N THR A 144 9.51 10.67 -2.13
CA THR A 144 8.70 9.71 -2.91
C THR A 144 8.08 8.67 -1.98
N PRO A 145 7.05 9.05 -1.19
CA PRO A 145 6.34 8.09 -0.36
C PRO A 145 5.70 7.04 -1.26
N SER A 146 5.91 5.77 -0.94
CA SER A 146 5.28 4.67 -1.69
C SER A 146 4.81 3.61 -0.71
N LEU A 147 3.71 2.97 -1.06
CA LEU A 147 3.10 1.90 -0.30
C LEU A 147 2.67 0.79 -1.26
N THR A 148 2.99 -0.45 -0.91
CA THR A 148 2.58 -1.64 -1.66
C THR A 148 1.45 -2.31 -0.89
N VAL A 149 0.24 -2.28 -1.46
CA VAL A 149 -0.94 -2.97 -0.89
C VAL A 149 -1.07 -4.34 -1.55
N PHE A 150 -1.07 -5.40 -0.76
CA PHE A 150 -1.37 -6.74 -1.25
C PHE A 150 -2.86 -7.04 -1.11
N LEU A 151 -3.48 -7.48 -2.21
CA LEU A 151 -4.87 -7.90 -2.22
C LEU A 151 -5.00 -9.36 -1.74
N THR A 152 -6.14 -9.69 -1.14
CA THR A 152 -6.46 -11.04 -0.66
C THR A 152 -7.70 -11.61 -1.35
N GLY A 153 -7.89 -12.93 -1.23
CA GLY A 153 -9.07 -13.61 -1.77
C GLY A 153 -9.16 -13.53 -3.29
N GLN A 154 -10.38 -13.31 -3.81
CA GLN A 154 -10.65 -13.26 -5.24
C GLN A 154 -10.04 -12.02 -5.91
N ALA A 155 -9.95 -10.89 -5.20
CA ALA A 155 -9.34 -9.66 -5.72
C ALA A 155 -7.84 -9.80 -6.02
N ALA A 156 -7.16 -10.79 -5.43
CA ALA A 156 -5.77 -11.09 -5.75
C ALA A 156 -5.58 -11.79 -7.11
N ARG A 157 -6.64 -12.39 -7.67
CA ARG A 157 -6.58 -13.19 -8.90
C ARG A 157 -7.44 -12.64 -10.04
N ASP A 158 -8.31 -11.68 -9.74
CA ASP A 158 -9.28 -11.10 -10.66
C ASP A 158 -9.01 -9.60 -10.82
N ALA A 159 -8.72 -9.17 -12.05
CA ALA A 159 -8.40 -7.80 -12.39
C ALA A 159 -9.57 -6.84 -12.18
N GLU A 160 -10.81 -7.28 -12.41
CA GLU A 160 -11.99 -6.42 -12.22
C GLU A 160 -12.25 -6.11 -10.75
N LYS A 161 -12.07 -7.11 -9.89
CA LYS A 161 -12.16 -6.94 -8.43
C LYS A 161 -10.98 -6.16 -7.87
N ALA A 162 -9.79 -6.30 -8.46
CA ALA A 162 -8.65 -5.46 -8.11
C ALA A 162 -8.93 -3.98 -8.45
N LYS A 163 -9.56 -3.70 -9.60
CA LYS A 163 -9.96 -2.35 -10.00
C LYS A 163 -11.00 -1.75 -9.02
N ASP A 164 -11.95 -2.55 -8.53
CA ASP A 164 -12.90 -2.09 -7.50
C ASP A 164 -12.19 -1.61 -6.21
N VAL A 165 -11.21 -2.38 -5.74
CA VAL A 165 -10.40 -1.98 -4.57
C VAL A 165 -9.58 -0.72 -4.87
N LEU A 166 -9.03 -0.60 -6.09
CA LEU A 166 -8.31 0.59 -6.52
C LEU A 166 -9.20 1.85 -6.46
N CYS A 167 -10.41 1.78 -7.01
CA CYS A 167 -11.38 2.90 -7.00
C CYS A 167 -11.71 3.36 -5.58
N ARG A 168 -11.77 2.43 -4.62
CA ARG A 168 -12.05 2.75 -3.21
C ARG A 168 -10.87 3.36 -2.46
N LEU A 169 -9.64 3.06 -2.86
CA LEU A 169 -8.43 3.59 -2.21
C LEU A 169 -7.93 4.89 -2.85
N GLU A 170 -8.23 5.10 -4.14
CA GLU A 170 -7.79 6.30 -4.85
C GLU A 170 -8.53 7.55 -4.35
N HIS A 171 -7.76 8.49 -3.77
CA HIS A 171 -8.31 9.79 -3.42
C HIS A 171 -8.69 10.59 -4.68
N THR A 172 -10.01 10.64 -4.91
CA THR A 172 -10.64 11.34 -6.03
C THR A 172 -11.40 12.53 -5.50
N THR A 173 -11.02 13.73 -5.92
CA THR A 173 -11.78 14.96 -5.66
C THR A 173 -12.81 15.18 -6.76
N LEU A 174 -13.86 15.93 -6.46
CA LEU A 174 -14.89 16.26 -7.44
C LEU A 174 -14.28 17.00 -8.64
N ARG A 175 -13.32 17.90 -8.39
CA ARG A 175 -12.51 18.56 -9.43
C ARG A 175 -11.88 17.61 -10.46
N LYS A 176 -11.48 16.40 -10.07
CA LYS A 176 -10.92 15.43 -11.03
C LYS A 176 -11.98 14.82 -11.92
N VAL A 177 -13.25 14.80 -11.53
CA VAL A 177 -14.35 14.18 -12.29
C VAL A 177 -15.11 15.24 -13.10
N THR A 178 -15.13 16.49 -12.63
CA THR A 178 -15.71 17.64 -13.30
C THR A 178 -14.98 18.01 -14.58
N ALA A 179 -15.73 18.16 -15.66
CA ALA A 179 -15.29 18.68 -16.95
C ALA A 179 -15.41 20.21 -17.02
N ASN A 180 -16.56 20.74 -16.58
CA ASN A 180 -16.85 22.18 -16.64
C ASN A 180 -17.75 22.60 -15.46
N THR A 181 -17.58 23.83 -15.00
CA THR A 181 -18.41 24.47 -13.96
C THR A 181 -18.87 25.82 -14.48
N ALA A 182 -20.15 26.12 -14.31
CA ALA A 182 -20.72 27.40 -14.70
C ALA A 182 -21.83 27.82 -13.74
N ILE A 183 -21.82 29.09 -13.36
CA ILE A 183 -22.86 29.71 -12.54
C ILE A 183 -23.83 30.44 -13.48
N TYR A 184 -25.10 30.09 -13.37
CA TYR A 184 -26.20 30.70 -14.11
C TYR A 184 -27.14 31.42 -13.16
N TYR A 185 -27.73 32.50 -13.65
CA TYR A 185 -28.86 33.14 -12.99
C TYR A 185 -30.15 32.58 -13.59
N ASP A 186 -30.91 31.81 -12.82
CA ASP A 186 -32.08 31.05 -13.26
C ASP A 186 -33.26 31.28 -12.30
N PRO A 187 -34.04 32.37 -12.51
CA PRO A 187 -35.04 32.88 -11.56
C PRO A 187 -36.21 31.92 -11.30
N ASP A 188 -36.60 31.13 -12.30
CA ASP A 188 -37.67 30.14 -12.18
C ASP A 188 -37.04 28.74 -12.09
N PRO A 189 -37.16 28.04 -10.95
CA PRO A 189 -36.66 26.68 -10.80
C PRO A 189 -37.30 25.66 -11.75
N GLN A 190 -38.56 25.88 -12.17
CA GLN A 190 -39.31 24.95 -13.02
C GLN A 190 -39.04 25.22 -14.50
N ASN A 191 -39.05 26.49 -14.91
CA ASN A 191 -38.76 26.90 -16.29
C ASN A 191 -37.33 27.43 -16.41
N THR A 192 -36.38 26.51 -16.54
CA THR A 192 -34.97 26.87 -16.65
C THR A 192 -34.64 27.60 -17.97
N VAL A 193 -33.71 28.55 -17.92
CA VAL A 193 -33.15 29.24 -19.10
C VAL A 193 -32.34 28.30 -20.02
N ILE A 194 -31.91 27.14 -19.51
CA ILE A 194 -31.08 26.18 -20.25
C ILE A 194 -31.95 25.15 -20.97
N ALA A 195 -32.11 25.32 -22.28
CA ALA A 195 -32.94 24.45 -23.10
C ALA A 195 -32.56 22.95 -23.04
N GLU A 196 -31.26 22.64 -22.89
CA GLU A 196 -30.77 21.25 -22.78
C GLU A 196 -31.25 20.54 -21.51
N ASP A 197 -31.52 21.29 -20.44
CA ASP A 197 -31.83 20.73 -19.13
C ASP A 197 -33.34 20.74 -18.83
N GLN A 198 -34.15 21.36 -19.69
CA GLN A 198 -35.55 21.66 -19.41
C GLN A 198 -36.42 20.41 -19.21
N GLU A 199 -36.16 19.34 -19.98
CA GLU A 199 -36.95 18.11 -19.93
C GLU A 199 -36.81 17.41 -18.56
N PHE A 200 -35.58 17.20 -18.07
CA PHE A 200 -35.37 16.48 -16.81
C PHE A 200 -35.72 17.34 -15.58
N VAL A 201 -35.51 18.66 -15.67
CA VAL A 201 -35.89 19.59 -14.59
C VAL A 201 -37.40 19.62 -14.41
N ASN A 202 -38.15 19.66 -15.51
CA ASN A 202 -39.61 19.66 -15.45
C ASN A 202 -40.13 18.38 -14.78
N VAL A 203 -39.63 17.22 -15.20
CA VAL A 203 -39.99 15.91 -14.61
C VAL A 203 -39.69 15.85 -13.11
N TYR A 204 -38.56 16.40 -12.67
CA TYR A 204 -38.19 16.43 -11.25
C TYR A 204 -39.18 17.25 -10.41
N TYR A 205 -39.70 18.36 -10.94
CA TYR A 205 -40.65 19.24 -10.24
C TYR A 205 -42.13 18.93 -10.50
N GLU A 206 -42.47 17.87 -11.24
CA GLU A 206 -43.86 17.41 -11.40
C GLU A 206 -44.47 16.93 -10.07
N MET A 207 -43.64 16.43 -9.14
CA MET A 207 -44.01 16.12 -7.76
C MET A 207 -42.98 16.73 -6.80
N PRO A 208 -43.14 18.00 -6.38
CA PRO A 208 -42.15 18.66 -5.54
C PRO A 208 -42.19 18.12 -4.11
N ASP A 209 -41.07 17.58 -3.63
CA ASP A 209 -40.89 17.12 -2.24
C ASP A 209 -40.71 18.29 -1.23
N PHE A 210 -40.50 19.51 -1.74
CA PHE A 210 -40.25 20.73 -0.94
C PHE A 210 -40.82 21.96 -1.66
N ASP A 211 -40.98 23.06 -0.93
CA ASP A 211 -41.50 24.32 -1.49
C ASP A 211 -40.45 24.99 -2.42
N PRO A 212 -40.71 25.09 -3.75
CA PRO A 212 -39.75 25.64 -4.70
C PRO A 212 -39.43 27.13 -4.49
N THR A 213 -40.23 27.85 -3.70
CA THR A 213 -40.01 29.27 -3.39
C THR A 213 -38.82 29.52 -2.46
N ARG A 214 -38.34 28.48 -1.78
CA ARG A 214 -37.23 28.56 -0.82
C ARG A 214 -35.85 28.44 -1.45
N ILE A 215 -35.77 28.26 -2.77
CA ILE A 215 -34.51 28.01 -3.47
C ILE A 215 -33.90 29.33 -3.97
N SER A 216 -32.58 29.47 -3.90
CA SER A 216 -31.88 30.60 -4.50
C SER A 216 -32.05 30.64 -6.03
N PRO A 217 -32.18 31.84 -6.65
CA PRO A 217 -32.21 32.00 -8.10
C PRO A 217 -30.85 31.74 -8.77
N TRP A 218 -29.77 31.66 -7.99
CA TRP A 218 -28.45 31.30 -8.53
C TRP A 218 -28.30 29.78 -8.62
N LEU A 219 -27.88 29.31 -9.79
CA LEU A 219 -27.70 27.91 -10.11
C LEU A 219 -26.23 27.62 -10.42
N LEU A 220 -25.64 26.66 -9.71
CA LEU A 220 -24.34 26.10 -10.06
C LEU A 220 -24.53 24.83 -10.90
N ARG A 221 -24.17 24.88 -12.19
CA ARG A 221 -24.21 23.76 -13.12
C ARG A 221 -22.80 23.16 -13.26
N ILE A 222 -22.69 21.89 -12.94
CA ILE A 222 -21.46 21.10 -13.01
C ILE A 222 -21.64 20.03 -14.08
N GLU A 223 -20.80 20.06 -15.09
CA GLU A 223 -20.73 19.03 -16.13
C GLU A 223 -19.63 18.03 -15.77
N LEU A 224 -19.95 16.74 -15.72
CA LEU A 224 -19.05 15.66 -15.32
C LEU A 224 -18.54 14.89 -16.54
N ASP A 225 -17.26 14.49 -16.52
CA ASP A 225 -16.64 13.72 -17.60
C ASP A 225 -17.06 12.24 -17.53
N ARG A 226 -17.85 11.80 -18.51
CA ARG A 226 -18.32 10.41 -18.64
C ARG A 226 -17.20 9.38 -18.64
N LYS A 227 -16.03 9.70 -19.23
CA LYS A 227 -14.89 8.76 -19.26
C LYS A 227 -14.35 8.52 -17.85
N ARG A 228 -14.20 9.59 -17.07
CA ARG A 228 -13.68 9.53 -15.70
C ARG A 228 -14.68 8.88 -14.74
N MET A 229 -15.98 9.13 -14.93
CA MET A 229 -17.05 8.47 -14.18
C MET A 229 -17.03 6.95 -14.37
N THR A 230 -16.91 6.51 -15.63
CA THR A 230 -16.85 5.07 -15.99
C THR A 230 -15.59 4.41 -15.45
N ASP A 231 -14.43 5.06 -15.58
CA ASP A 231 -13.16 4.51 -15.11
C ASP A 231 -13.12 4.31 -13.59
N LYS A 232 -13.81 5.18 -12.86
CA LYS A 232 -13.87 5.16 -11.40
C LYS A 232 -15.09 4.42 -10.84
N LYS A 233 -15.94 3.86 -11.71
CA LYS A 233 -17.19 3.19 -11.33
C LYS A 233 -18.05 4.05 -10.40
N LEU A 234 -18.17 5.35 -10.71
CA LEU A 234 -19.00 6.30 -9.97
C LEU A 234 -20.38 6.42 -10.62
N THR A 235 -21.40 6.66 -9.81
CA THR A 235 -22.78 6.97 -10.23
C THR A 235 -23.16 8.38 -9.79
N MET A 236 -24.09 9.03 -10.50
CA MET A 236 -24.56 10.38 -10.14
C MET A 236 -25.24 10.41 -8.76
N GLU A 237 -25.97 9.34 -8.43
CA GLU A 237 -26.59 9.15 -7.12
C GLU A 237 -25.56 9.18 -5.98
N ALA A 238 -24.45 8.43 -6.11
CA ALA A 238 -23.41 8.38 -5.09
C ALA A 238 -22.70 9.74 -4.89
N ILE A 239 -22.59 10.55 -5.95
CA ILE A 239 -22.04 11.91 -5.86
C ILE A 239 -23.03 12.82 -5.13
N SER A 240 -24.31 12.78 -5.50
CA SER A 240 -25.35 13.60 -4.88
C SER A 240 -25.49 13.30 -3.38
N GLU A 241 -25.51 12.02 -2.99
CA GLU A 241 -25.57 11.61 -1.58
C GLU A 241 -24.38 12.15 -0.78
N LYS A 242 -23.17 12.12 -1.36
CA LYS A 242 -21.97 12.63 -0.68
C LYS A 242 -21.95 14.14 -0.54
N ILE A 243 -22.51 14.88 -1.49
CA ILE A 243 -22.63 16.34 -1.40
C ILE A 243 -23.64 16.71 -0.33
N ASN A 244 -24.83 16.10 -0.34
CA ASN A 244 -25.86 16.32 0.68
C ASN A 244 -25.37 15.93 2.08
N ALA A 245 -24.63 14.83 2.21
CA ALA A 245 -24.03 14.44 3.50
C ALA A 245 -22.94 15.40 3.99
N GLY A 246 -22.28 16.13 3.09
CA GLY A 246 -21.21 17.07 3.44
C GLY A 246 -21.70 18.47 3.82
N PHE A 247 -22.74 18.95 3.13
CA PHE A 247 -23.27 20.31 3.29
C PHE A 247 -24.65 20.35 3.98
N GLY A 248 -25.26 19.20 4.27
CA GLY A 248 -26.57 19.12 4.92
C GLY A 248 -27.73 19.52 4.01
N ASP A 249 -28.85 19.91 4.63
CA ASP A 249 -30.10 20.30 3.94
C ASP A 249 -30.05 21.72 3.34
N ASP A 250 -28.92 22.43 3.48
CA ASP A 250 -28.71 23.78 2.95
C ASP A 250 -28.47 23.80 1.44
N LEU A 251 -28.16 22.65 0.83
CA LEU A 251 -27.99 22.51 -0.62
C LEU A 251 -29.00 21.54 -1.20
N ASN A 252 -29.66 21.96 -2.27
CA ASN A 252 -30.46 21.09 -3.12
C ASN A 252 -29.64 20.67 -4.34
N CYS A 253 -29.49 19.36 -4.53
CA CYS A 253 -28.76 18.76 -5.64
C CYS A 253 -29.71 18.01 -6.58
N ILE A 254 -29.71 18.37 -7.85
CA ILE A 254 -30.48 17.72 -8.91
C ILE A 254 -29.51 17.21 -9.96
N PHE A 255 -29.69 15.97 -10.42
CA PHE A 255 -28.88 15.38 -11.48
C PHE A 255 -29.78 14.78 -12.56
N ASN A 256 -29.21 14.61 -13.75
CA ASN A 256 -29.85 13.86 -14.82
C ASN A 256 -29.44 12.38 -14.82
N ASP A 257 -30.17 11.55 -15.57
CA ASP A 257 -29.89 10.11 -15.71
C ASP A 257 -28.49 9.86 -16.30
N ASP A 258 -27.82 8.82 -15.83
CA ASP A 258 -26.51 8.37 -16.31
C ASP A 258 -26.49 8.08 -17.83
N ASN A 259 -27.66 7.83 -18.43
CA ASN A 259 -27.81 7.61 -19.87
C ASN A 259 -27.76 8.90 -20.73
N ALA A 260 -27.95 10.08 -20.14
CA ALA A 260 -27.99 11.35 -20.86
C ALA A 260 -26.64 11.73 -21.49
N ASP A 261 -26.67 12.35 -22.68
CA ASP A 261 -25.46 12.65 -23.48
C ASP A 261 -24.39 13.43 -22.70
N LYS A 262 -24.81 14.38 -21.86
CA LYS A 262 -23.97 15.08 -20.90
C LYS A 262 -24.41 14.73 -19.49
N LEU A 263 -23.46 14.45 -18.61
CA LEU A 263 -23.73 14.24 -17.19
C LEU A 263 -23.72 15.60 -16.50
N VAL A 264 -24.88 16.03 -16.00
CA VAL A 264 -25.08 17.36 -15.45
C VAL A 264 -25.61 17.25 -14.02
N LEU A 265 -24.93 17.94 -13.11
CA LEU A 265 -25.34 18.13 -11.73
C LEU A 265 -25.65 19.62 -11.52
N ARG A 266 -26.80 19.91 -10.93
CA ARG A 266 -27.33 21.23 -10.62
C ARG A 266 -27.40 21.38 -9.12
N ILE A 267 -26.74 22.39 -8.58
CA ILE A 267 -26.73 22.69 -7.16
C ILE A 267 -27.35 24.07 -6.95
N ARG A 268 -28.30 24.15 -6.03
CA ARG A 268 -28.90 25.41 -5.57
C ARG A 268 -28.89 25.46 -4.04
N ILE A 269 -28.89 26.66 -3.49
CA ILE A 269 -28.94 26.89 -2.04
C ILE A 269 -30.41 26.86 -1.60
N MET A 270 -30.69 26.17 -0.51
CA MET A 270 -31.97 26.17 0.18
C MET A 270 -31.95 27.20 1.30
N ASN A 271 -32.87 28.16 1.28
CA ASN A 271 -33.05 29.08 2.40
C ASN A 271 -33.96 28.43 3.46
N SER A 272 -33.47 28.36 4.70
CA SER A 272 -34.26 28.00 5.88
C SER A 272 -35.08 29.21 6.36
N ASP A 273 -36.38 28.99 6.59
CA ASP A 273 -37.33 30.03 7.04
C ASP A 273 -37.34 30.23 8.57
N GLU A 274 -36.58 29.46 9.34
CA GLU A 274 -36.51 29.66 10.77
C GLU A 274 -35.57 30.84 11.12
N SER A 275 -36.20 31.99 11.39
CA SER A 275 -35.65 33.17 12.11
C SER A 275 -35.10 34.33 11.27
N LYS A 276 -35.84 34.81 10.25
CA LYS A 276 -35.55 36.14 9.64
C LYS A 276 -36.54 37.25 10.01
N PHE A 277 -37.28 37.10 11.13
CA PHE A 277 -38.22 38.12 11.60
C PHE A 277 -38.09 38.50 13.09
N GLN A 278 -36.92 38.31 13.70
CA GLN A 278 -36.59 39.03 14.94
C GLN A 278 -35.20 39.65 14.84
N GLU A 279 -35.19 40.93 15.19
CA GLU A 279 -34.10 41.91 15.13
C GLU A 279 -32.86 41.43 15.90
N GLU A 280 -31.67 41.68 15.34
CA GLU A 280 -30.58 42.37 16.04
C GLU A 280 -29.43 42.70 15.07
N GLU A 281 -28.82 43.85 15.32
CA GLU A 281 -27.79 44.51 14.54
C GLU A 281 -26.46 43.74 14.52
N GLU A 282 -26.35 42.73 13.67
CA GLU A 282 -25.05 42.26 13.17
C GLU A 282 -25.03 42.35 11.64
N GLN A 283 -24.60 43.51 11.14
CA GLN A 283 -23.95 43.64 9.83
C GLN A 283 -22.64 42.85 9.86
N VAL A 284 -22.73 41.52 9.86
CA VAL A 284 -21.71 40.67 9.27
C VAL A 284 -22.28 40.31 7.92
N ASP A 285 -21.67 40.84 6.86
CA ASP A 285 -22.07 40.65 5.46
C ASP A 285 -22.61 39.23 5.25
N LYS A 286 -23.94 39.10 5.09
CA LYS A 286 -24.53 37.87 4.58
C LYS A 286 -23.90 37.68 3.21
N MET A 287 -22.95 36.75 3.13
CA MET A 287 -22.18 36.46 1.94
C MET A 287 -23.15 36.33 0.77
N GLU A 288 -22.99 37.18 -0.26
CA GLU A 288 -23.87 37.17 -1.43
C GLU A 288 -23.90 35.74 -2.02
N ASP A 289 -25.09 35.26 -2.38
CA ASP A 289 -25.31 33.87 -2.82
C ASP A 289 -24.35 33.45 -3.95
N ASP A 290 -23.96 34.37 -4.84
CA ASP A 290 -23.01 34.13 -5.92
C ASP A 290 -21.55 33.96 -5.42
N VAL A 291 -21.16 34.74 -4.40
CA VAL A 291 -19.86 34.62 -3.72
C VAL A 291 -19.82 33.30 -2.93
N PHE A 292 -20.94 32.89 -2.33
CA PHE A 292 -21.06 31.61 -1.66
C PHE A 292 -20.92 30.43 -2.62
N LEU A 293 -21.58 30.46 -3.79
CA LEU A 293 -21.42 29.44 -4.83
C LEU A 293 -19.98 29.36 -5.37
N ARG A 294 -19.29 30.50 -5.51
CA ARG A 294 -17.86 30.52 -5.88
C ARG A 294 -16.97 29.93 -4.79
N CYS A 295 -17.32 30.12 -3.52
CA CYS A 295 -16.60 29.50 -2.40
C CYS A 295 -16.79 27.97 -2.40
N ILE A 296 -18.01 27.50 -2.69
CA ILE A 296 -18.29 26.08 -2.87
C ILE A 296 -17.49 25.51 -4.04
N GLU A 297 -17.46 26.18 -5.20
CA GLU A 297 -16.65 25.80 -6.36
C GLU A 297 -15.14 25.72 -6.04
N ALA A 298 -14.62 26.68 -5.26
CA ALA A 298 -13.22 26.68 -4.85
C ALA A 298 -12.87 25.52 -3.91
N ASN A 299 -13.82 25.07 -3.09
CA ASN A 299 -13.66 23.97 -2.14
C ASN A 299 -13.92 22.56 -2.75
N MET A 300 -14.15 22.45 -4.08
CA MET A 300 -14.28 21.19 -4.83
C MET A 300 -12.97 20.50 -5.23
#